data_AF-X0XNB5-F1
#
_entry.id   AF-X0XNB5-F1
#
_cell.length_a   1.000
_cell.length_b   1.000
_cell.length_c   1.000
_cell.angle_alpha   90.00
_cell.angle_beta   90.00
_cell.angle_gamma   90.00
#
_symmetry.space_group_name_H-M   'P 1'
#
loop_
_entity.id
_entity.type
_entity.pdbx_description
1 polymer ?
#
loop_
_entity_poly.entity_id
_entity_poly.type
_entity_poly.pdbx_seq_one_letter_code
_entity_poly.pdbx_strand_id
1 'polypeptide(L)' 'YYAGCDWNVFYWGEYPGLIDYLKERGIRYLVVDSYKIHMINPALRFLLTSDSLPPELSVVREIEFGGRKTRLLEYRP' A
#
# COMPACT_ATOMS: atom_id res chain seq x y z
N TYR A 1 -13.59 -9.96 4.44
CA TYR A 1 -13.24 -9.42 5.77
C TYR A 1 -11.92 -10.01 6.21
N TYR A 2 -10.82 -9.24 6.17
CA TYR A 2 -9.56 -9.64 6.81
C TYR A 2 -9.55 -9.00 8.20
N ALA A 3 -9.70 -9.84 9.24
CA ALA A 3 -9.71 -9.42 10.64
C ALA A 3 -8.30 -8.91 11.01
N GLY A 4 -8.19 -7.62 11.33
CA GLY A 4 -6.93 -6.94 11.63
C GLY A 4 -6.47 -5.89 10.61
N CYS A 5 -7.22 -5.68 9.52
CA CYS A 5 -6.97 -4.53 8.64
C CYS A 5 -7.40 -3.24 9.35
N ASP A 6 -6.48 -2.30 9.55
CA ASP A 6 -6.82 -0.92 9.86
C ASP A 6 -7.18 -0.22 8.53
N TRP A 7 -8.46 -0.20 8.19
CA TRP A 7 -8.96 0.18 6.86
C TRP A 7 -8.80 1.67 6.52
N ASN A 8 -8.40 2.51 7.49
CA ASN A 8 -8.43 3.97 7.41
C ASN A 8 -7.13 4.65 7.85
N VAL A 9 -5.97 4.16 7.39
CA VAL A 9 -4.71 4.88 7.60
C VAL A 9 -4.53 5.89 6.47
N PHE A 10 -4.94 7.14 6.70
CA PHE A 10 -4.53 8.28 5.88
C PHE A 10 -3.06 8.58 6.14
N TYR A 11 -2.16 7.96 5.37
CA TYR A 11 -0.74 8.15 5.53
C TYR A 11 -0.24 9.29 4.61
N TRP A 12 0.11 10.41 5.23
CA TRP A 12 0.65 11.61 4.56
C TRP A 12 2.18 11.72 4.64
N GLY A 13 2.85 10.81 5.32
CA GLY A 13 4.32 10.80 5.42
C GLY A 13 5.01 10.31 4.15
N GLU A 14 6.33 10.21 4.22
CA GLU A 14 7.19 9.71 3.13
C GLU A 14 7.31 8.18 3.16
N TYR A 15 7.80 7.59 2.06
CA TYR A 15 7.97 6.14 1.96
C TYR A 15 8.78 5.50 3.11
N PRO A 16 9.92 6.07 3.56
CA PRO A 16 10.66 5.49 4.68
C PRO A 16 9.82 5.38 5.95
N GLY A 17 9.05 6.42 6.27
CA GLY A 17 8.17 6.41 7.43
C GLY A 17 6.99 5.43 7.30
N LEU A 18 6.54 5.13 6.07
CA LEU A 18 5.54 4.09 5.83
C LEU A 18 6.12 2.71 6.17
N ILE A 19 7.37 2.46 5.77
CA ILE A 19 8.06 1.20 6.07
C ILE A 19 8.31 1.05 7.57
N ASP A 20 8.77 2.11 8.24
CA ASP A 20 8.93 2.11 9.70
C ASP A 20 7.59 1.84 10.39
N TYR A 21 6.50 2.48 9.94
CA TYR A 21 5.16 2.25 10.46
C TYR A 21 4.70 0.79 10.29
N LEU A 22 4.90 0.19 9.10
CA LEU A 22 4.58 -1.21 8.84
C LEU A 22 5.39 -2.15 9.74
N LYS A 23 6.67 -1.85 9.92
CA LYS A 23 7.60 -2.62 10.75
C LYS A 23 7.24 -2.55 12.23
N GLU A 24 7.05 -1.35 12.79
CA GLU A 24 6.71 -1.12 14.20
C GLU A 24 5.38 -1.78 14.58
N ARG A 25 4.42 -1.79 13.66
CA ARG A 25 3.09 -2.39 13.86
C ARG A 25 3.02 -3.87 13.49
N GLY A 26 4.08 -4.46 12.94
CA GLY A 26 4.09 -5.84 12.46
C GLY A 26 3.11 -6.10 11.33
N ILE A 27 2.76 -5.08 10.53
CA ILE A 27 1.83 -5.17 9.42
C ILE A 27 2.55 -5.80 8.23
N ARG A 28 2.05 -6.93 7.77
CA ARG A 28 2.62 -7.66 6.61
C ARG A 28 1.95 -7.34 5.30
N TYR A 29 0.76 -6.74 5.30
CA TYR A 29 -0.03 -6.52 4.11
C TYR A 29 -0.53 -5.09 4.03
N LEU A 30 -0.36 -4.48 2.87
CA LEU A 30 -0.82 -3.12 2.56
C LEU A 30 -1.75 -3.19 1.34
N VAL A 31 -2.94 -2.61 1.48
CA VAL A 31 -3.88 -2.45 0.37
C VAL A 31 -3.79 -1.02 -0.14
N VAL A 32 -3.47 -0.86 -1.42
CA VAL A 32 -3.41 0.43 -2.11
C VAL A 32 -4.51 0.44 -3.15
N ASP A 33 -5.49 1.34 -2.97
CA ASP A 33 -6.65 1.49 -3.85
C ASP A 33 -6.56 2.83 -4.60
N SER A 34 -6.75 2.78 -5.93
CA SER A 34 -6.89 3.95 -6.80
C SER A 34 -7.95 4.95 -6.33
N TYR A 35 -9.02 4.49 -5.66
CA TYR A 35 -10.02 5.39 -5.11
C TYR A 35 -9.47 6.20 -3.95
N LYS A 36 -8.59 5.65 -3.11
CA LYS A 36 -7.99 6.36 -1.97
C LYS A 36 -6.66 7.03 -2.33
N ILE A 37 -6.17 6.90 -3.56
CA ILE A 37 -4.86 7.42 -3.96
C ILE A 37 -4.76 8.95 -3.90
N HIS A 38 -5.89 9.66 -3.98
CA HIS A 38 -5.93 11.10 -3.80
C HIS A 38 -5.85 11.52 -2.32
N MET A 39 -5.98 10.56 -1.39
CA MET A 39 -5.94 10.76 0.06
C MET A 39 -4.62 10.30 0.69
N ILE A 40 -3.69 9.79 -0.12
CA ILE A 40 -2.32 9.46 0.30
C ILE A 40 -1.34 10.51 -0.24
N ASN A 41 -0.15 10.57 0.35
CA ASN A 41 0.92 11.43 -0.16
C ASN A 41 1.19 11.12 -1.66
N PRO A 42 1.18 12.14 -2.56
CA PRO A 42 1.46 11.96 -3.98
C PRO A 42 2.77 11.23 -4.28
N ALA A 43 3.77 11.35 -3.40
CA ALA A 43 5.04 10.64 -3.50
C ALA A 43 4.90 9.11 -3.37
N LEU A 44 3.78 8.60 -2.84
CA LEU A 44 3.49 7.17 -2.67
C LEU A 44 2.66 6.58 -3.82
N ARG A 45 2.31 7.38 -4.85
CA ARG A 45 1.53 6.91 -6.00
C ARG A 45 2.20 5.76 -6.75
N PHE A 46 3.53 5.69 -6.72
CA PHE A 46 4.30 4.61 -7.35
C PHE A 46 3.90 3.22 -6.81
N LEU A 47 3.39 3.12 -5.58
CA LEU A 47 2.90 1.85 -5.03
C LEU A 47 1.76 1.24 -5.85
N LEU A 48 0.96 2.10 -6.50
CA LEU A 48 -0.13 1.67 -7.38
C LEU A 48 0.30 1.56 -8.85
N THR A 49 1.15 2.48 -9.32
CA THR A 49 1.42 2.65 -10.76
C THR A 49 2.72 2.03 -11.24
N SER A 50 3.72 1.81 -10.38
CA SER A 50 5.03 1.33 -10.82
C SER A 50 5.07 -0.18 -11.02
N ASP A 51 5.68 -0.61 -12.12
CA ASP A 51 6.02 -2.02 -12.36
C ASP A 51 7.18 -2.50 -11.47
N SER A 52 8.08 -1.58 -11.08
CA SER A 52 9.19 -1.88 -10.17
C SER A 52 8.88 -1.32 -8.79
N LEU A 53 8.54 -2.22 -7.86
CA LEU A 53 8.43 -1.89 -6.44
C LEU A 53 9.79 -2.05 -5.75
N PRO A 54 9.99 -1.34 -4.63
CA PRO A 54 11.14 -1.56 -3.76
C PRO A 54 11.19 -3.03 -3.29
N PRO A 55 12.39 -3.58 -3.02
CA PRO A 55 12.55 -4.99 -2.65
C PRO A 55 11.80 -5.38 -1.37
N GLU A 56 11.51 -4.41 -0.50
CA GLU A 56 10.74 -4.61 0.73
C GLU A 56 9.25 -4.86 0.47
N LEU A 57 8.75 -4.60 -0.75
CA LEU A 57 7.35 -4.75 -1.12
C LEU A 57 7.19 -5.67 -2.33
N SER A 58 6.33 -6.66 -2.17
CA SER A 58 5.98 -7.59 -3.24
C SER A 58 4.49 -7.48 -3.58
N VAL A 59 4.14 -7.44 -4.87
CA VAL A 59 2.72 -7.53 -5.28
C VAL A 59 2.24 -8.95 -5.05
N VAL A 60 1.28 -9.13 -4.14
CA VAL A 60 0.60 -10.40 -3.91
C VAL A 60 -0.56 -10.56 -4.88
N ARG A 61 -1.32 -9.47 -5.06
CA ARG A 61 -2.50 -9.47 -5.91
C ARG A 61 -2.75 -8.09 -6.47
N GLU A 62 -3.15 -8.07 -7.73
CA GLU A 62 -3.66 -6.89 -8.40
C GLU A 62 -5.09 -7.19 -8.85
N ILE A 63 -5.99 -6.26 -8.64
CA ILE A 63 -7.40 -6.36 -9.03
C ILE A 63 -7.75 -5.07 -9.75
N GLU A 64 -8.38 -5.21 -10.91
CA GLU A 64 -8.97 -4.09 -11.62
C GLU A 64 -10.48 -4.26 -11.70
N PHE A 65 -11.23 -3.25 -11.27
CA PHE A 65 -12.69 -3.27 -11.32
C PHE A 65 -13.22 -1.92 -11.81
N GLY A 66 -13.86 -1.90 -12.99
CA GLY A 66 -14.41 -0.68 -13.58
C GLY A 66 -13.36 0.41 -13.84
N GLY A 67 -12.16 0.03 -14.28
CA GLY A 67 -11.03 0.95 -14.50
C GLY A 67 -10.34 1.41 -13.21
N ARG A 68 -10.69 0.81 -12.06
CA ARG A 68 -10.08 1.11 -10.76
C ARG A 68 -9.09 0.02 -10.40
N LYS A 69 -7.85 0.42 -10.18
CA LYS A 69 -6.77 -0.48 -9.81
C LYS A 69 -6.64 -0.57 -8.30
N THR A 70 -6.55 -1.78 -7.77
CA THR A 70 -6.24 -2.04 -6.36
C THR A 70 -5.12 -3.06 -6.29
N ARG A 71 -4.09 -2.76 -5.50
CA ARG A 71 -2.96 -3.64 -5.25
C ARG A 71 -2.92 -4.06 -3.80
N LEU A 72 -2.74 -5.35 -3.58
CA LEU A 72 -2.34 -5.93 -2.30
C LEU A 72 -0.83 -6.15 -2.36
N LEU A 73 -0.12 -5.42 -1.50
CA LEU A 73 1.32 -5.50 -1.33
C LEU A 73 1.63 -6.28 -0.05
N GLU A 74 2.60 -7.18 -0.11
CA GLU A 74 3.20 -7.82 1.05
C GLU A 74 4.48 -7.10 1.42
N TYR A 75 4.58 -6.68 2.68
CA TYR A 75 5.79 -6.16 3.27
C TYR A 75 6.66 -7.33 3.75
N ARG A 76 7.88 -7.38 3.22
CA ARG A 76 8.92 -8.34 3.58
C ARG A 76 10.06 -7.56 4.25
N PRO A 77 10.21 -7.71 5.59
CA PRO A 77 11.29 -7.05 6.32
C PRO A 77 12.67 -7.62 5.99
#